data_AF-A0A946K9I5-F1
#
_entry.id   AF-A0A946K9I5-F1
#
_cell.length_a   1.000
_cell.length_b   1.000
_cell.length_c   1.000
_cell.angle_alpha   90.00
_cell.angle_beta   90.00
_cell.angle_gamma   90.00
#
_symmetry.space_group_name_H-M   'P 1'
#
loop_
_entity.id
_entity.type
_entity.pdbx_description
1 polymer ?
#
loop_
_entity_poly.entity_id
_entity_poly.type
_entity_poly.pdbx_seq_one_letter_code
_entity_poly.pdbx_strand_id
1 'polypeptide(L)'
;MPELTTFSWVLLVLGATGVGISKSGLAGVSLVHVIIFAHVFGAKTSTGVLLPLLIVGDCCAVWLVGKEVDWRYVLRLLPPAFVGVIIGWGLLGRLDDAT
;
A
#
# COMPACT_ATOMS: atom_id res chain seq x y z
N MET A 1 -4.74 -16.10 -15.76
CA MET A 1 -5.35 -14.86 -15.22
C MET A 1 -6.30 -15.31 -14.12
N PRO A 2 -6.15 -14.89 -12.85
CA PRO A 2 -7.08 -15.32 -11.80
C PRO A 2 -8.50 -14.87 -12.16
N GLU A 3 -9.46 -15.79 -12.08
CA GLU A 3 -10.90 -15.55 -12.28
C GLU A 3 -11.41 -14.69 -11.12
N LEU A 4 -11.32 -13.36 -11.25
CA LEU A 4 -11.75 -12.42 -10.23
C LEU A 4 -13.29 -12.34 -10.22
N THR A 5 -13.91 -13.12 -9.35
CA THR A 5 -15.35 -13.07 -9.06
C THR A 5 -15.80 -11.67 -8.58
N THR A 6 -17.05 -11.31 -8.85
CA THR A 6 -17.64 -10.00 -8.48
C THR A 6 -17.48 -9.67 -7.00
N PHE A 7 -17.51 -10.68 -6.13
CA PHE A 7 -17.26 -10.53 -4.69
C PHE A 7 -15.84 -10.03 -4.37
N SER A 8 -14.83 -10.54 -5.08
CA SER A 8 -13.43 -10.10 -4.95
C SER A 8 -13.26 -8.65 -5.38
N TRP A 9 -13.97 -8.21 -6.41
CA TRP A 9 -13.98 -6.80 -6.83
C TRP A 9 -14.58 -5.87 -5.76
N VAL A 10 -15.66 -6.29 -5.10
CA VAL A 10 -16.24 -5.51 -4.00
C VAL A 10 -15.26 -5.39 -2.84
N LEU A 11 -14.59 -6.49 -2.47
CA LEU A 11 -13.57 -6.48 -1.41
C LEU A 11 -12.36 -5.60 -1.76
N LEU A 12 -11.92 -5.63 -3.04
CA LEU A 12 -10.84 -4.78 -3.53
C LEU A 12 -11.18 -3.29 -3.43
N VAL A 13 -12.39 -2.90 -3.83
CA VAL A 13 -12.87 -1.51 -3.74
C VAL A 13 -12.96 -1.06 -2.28
N LEU A 14 -13.48 -1.91 -1.40
CA LEU A 14 -13.60 -1.63 0.03
C LEU A 14 -12.23 -1.52 0.72
N GLY A 15 -11.27 -2.36 0.31
CA GLY A 15 -9.89 -2.25 0.78
C GLY A 15 -9.19 -0.98 0.27
N ALA A 16 -9.41 -0.61 -1.00
CA ALA A 16 -8.85 0.60 -1.60
C ALA A 16 -9.39 1.88 -0.95
N THR A 17 -10.68 1.93 -0.60
CA THR A 17 -11.24 3.06 0.16
C THR A 17 -10.67 3.13 1.58
N GLY A 18 -10.47 1.98 2.22
CA GLY A 18 -9.79 1.88 3.51
C GLY A 18 -8.35 2.42 3.49
N VAL A 19 -7.60 2.19 2.40
CA VAL A 19 -6.24 2.74 2.23
C VAL A 19 -6.26 4.27 2.22
N GLY A 20 -7.27 4.88 1.59
CA GLY A 20 -7.48 6.33 1.64
C GLY A 20 -7.75 6.84 3.06
N ILE A 21 -8.58 6.13 3.83
CA ILE A 21 -8.90 6.46 5.23
C ILE A 21 -7.69 6.25 6.15
N SER A 22 -6.80 5.30 5.85
CA SER A 22 -5.59 5.10 6.64
C SER A 22 -4.67 6.33 6.62
N LYS A 23 -4.79 7.21 5.62
CA LYS A 23 -4.02 8.44 5.52
C LYS A 23 -4.60 9.61 6.30
N SER A 24 -5.86 9.54 6.73
CA SER A 24 -6.50 10.54 7.59
C SER A 24 -6.25 10.31 9.09
N GLY A 25 -5.34 9.38 9.45
CA GLY A 25 -4.86 9.17 10.82
C GLY A 25 -5.52 8.00 11.56
N LEU A 26 -6.46 7.29 10.94
CA LEU A 26 -7.08 6.09 11.51
C LEU A 26 -6.23 4.85 11.21
N ALA A 27 -5.15 4.68 11.98
CA ALA A 27 -4.22 3.54 11.87
C ALA A 27 -4.86 2.15 12.10
N GLY A 28 -6.12 2.07 12.53
CA GLY A 28 -6.87 0.81 12.64
C GLY A 28 -7.39 0.28 11.30
N VAL A 29 -7.65 1.17 10.32
CA VAL A 29 -8.21 0.79 9.03
C VAL A 29 -7.14 0.14 8.15
N SER A 30 -5.87 0.56 8.29
CA SER A 30 -4.71 -0.02 7.57
C SER A 30 -4.63 -1.53 7.66
N LEU A 31 -4.79 -2.05 8.88
CA LEU A 31 -4.62 -3.46 9.17
C LEU A 31 -5.71 -4.31 8.50
N VAL A 32 -6.95 -3.81 8.46
CA VAL A 32 -8.10 -4.54 7.93
C VAL A 32 -7.92 -4.86 6.45
N HIS A 33 -7.50 -3.88 5.63
CA HIS A 33 -7.33 -4.11 4.21
C HIS A 33 -6.04 -4.89 3.87
N VAL A 34 -4.98 -4.78 4.67
CA VAL A 34 -3.80 -5.67 4.54
C VAL A 34 -4.20 -7.13 4.72
N ILE A 35 -5.01 -7.44 5.74
CA ILE A 35 -5.49 -8.80 5.99
C ILE A 35 -6.37 -9.30 4.84
N ILE A 36 -7.29 -8.48 4.33
CA ILE A 36 -8.16 -8.83 3.19
C ILE A 36 -7.33 -9.14 1.94
N PHE A 37 -6.38 -8.27 1.58
CA PHE A 37 -5.53 -8.48 0.41
C PHE A 37 -4.59 -9.69 0.57
N ALA A 38 -4.05 -9.91 1.78
CA ALA A 38 -3.24 -11.10 2.08
C ALA A 38 -4.05 -12.39 1.95
N HIS A 39 -5.33 -12.36 2.33
CA HIS A 39 -6.21 -13.52 2.20
C HIS A 39 -6.57 -13.84 0.74
N VAL A 40 -6.66 -12.82 -0.13
CA VAL A 40 -7.03 -12.97 -1.55
C VAL A 40 -5.84 -13.32 -2.44
N PHE A 41 -4.67 -12.72 -2.21
CA PHE A 41 -3.51 -12.87 -3.11
C PHE A 41 -2.33 -13.65 -2.49
N GLY A 42 -2.38 -13.97 -1.20
CA GLY A 42 -1.23 -14.48 -0.44
C GLY A 42 -0.33 -13.35 0.07
N ALA A 43 0.42 -13.61 1.15
CA ALA A 43 1.16 -12.59 1.89
C ALA A 43 2.17 -11.83 1.02
N LYS A 44 2.98 -12.54 0.21
CA LYS A 44 4.00 -11.93 -0.67
C LYS A 44 3.41 -11.16 -1.85
N THR A 45 2.39 -11.69 -2.51
CA THR A 45 1.76 -11.02 -3.67
C THR A 45 0.96 -9.80 -3.20
N SER A 46 0.34 -9.87 -2.02
CA SER A 46 -0.42 -8.78 -1.40
C SER A 46 0.45 -7.54 -1.16
N THR A 47 1.64 -7.68 -0.58
CA THR A 47 2.57 -6.56 -0.37
C THR A 47 2.98 -5.91 -1.68
N GLY A 48 3.19 -6.69 -2.75
CA GLY A 48 3.49 -6.18 -4.08
C GLY A 48 2.36 -5.35 -4.71
N VAL A 49 1.10 -5.71 -4.44
CA VAL A 49 -0.09 -4.98 -4.93
C VAL A 49 -0.40 -3.77 -4.06
N LEU A 50 -0.18 -3.84 -2.74
CA LEU A 50 -0.41 -2.72 -1.84
C LEU A 50 0.55 -1.56 -2.08
N LEU A 51 1.82 -1.82 -2.44
CA LEU A 51 2.81 -0.78 -2.64
C LEU A 51 2.37 0.30 -3.67
N PRO A 52 1.98 -0.02 -4.92
CA PRO A 52 1.49 0.99 -5.86
C PRO A 52 0.19 1.64 -5.40
N LEU A 53 -0.70 0.90 -4.72
CA LEU A 53 -1.94 1.46 -4.17
C LEU A 53 -1.67 2.52 -3.11
N LEU A 54 -0.66 2.29 -2.25
CA LEU A 54 -0.21 3.26 -1.24
C LEU A 54 0.42 4.50 -1.89
N ILE A 55 1.23 4.31 -2.94
CA ILE A 55 1.82 5.42 -3.71
C ILE A 55 0.73 6.29 -4.34
N VAL A 56 -0.30 5.68 -4.94
CA VAL A 56 -1.45 6.41 -5.48
C VAL A 56 -2.16 7.19 -4.36
N GLY A 57 -2.32 6.58 -3.19
CA GLY A 57 -2.84 7.26 -2.01
C GLY A 57 -1.98 8.46 -1.55
N ASP A 58 -0.65 8.38 -1.65
CA ASP A 58 0.27 9.51 -1.40
C ASP A 58 0.04 10.63 -2.40
N CYS A 59 -0.04 10.30 -3.69
CA CYS A 59 -0.31 11.27 -4.74
C CYS A 59 -1.67 11.97 -4.56
N CYS A 60 -2.73 11.23 -4.25
CA CYS A 60 -4.05 11.80 -4.00
C CYS A 60 -4.06 12.74 -2.79
N ALA A 61 -3.35 12.40 -1.71
CA ALA A 61 -3.26 13.25 -0.53
C ALA A 61 -2.50 14.55 -0.81
N VAL A 62 -1.39 14.47 -1.55
CA VAL A 62 -0.66 15.67 -2.00
C VAL A 62 -1.52 16.49 -2.98
N TRP A 63 -2.33 15.87 -3.81
CA TRP A 63 -3.21 16.60 -4.72
C TRP A 63 -4.36 17.32 -4.01
N LEU A 64 -4.98 16.68 -3.01
CA LEU A 64 -6.11 17.24 -2.26
C LEU A 64 -5.68 18.30 -1.23
N VAL A 65 -4.54 18.11 -0.57
CA VAL A 65 -4.09 18.96 0.56
C VAL A 65 -2.86 19.79 0.21
N GLY A 66 -2.12 19.43 -0.84
CA GLY A 66 -0.75 19.90 -1.06
C GLY A 66 -0.55 21.32 -1.57
N LYS A 67 -1.54 22.21 -1.44
CA LYS A 67 -1.34 23.64 -1.72
C LYS A 67 -0.26 24.27 -0.83
N GLU A 68 0.05 23.68 0.33
CA GLU A 68 1.10 24.13 1.26
C GLU A 68 2.29 23.15 1.35
N VAL A 69 2.43 22.19 0.42
CA VAL A 69 3.50 21.20 0.47
C VAL A 69 4.83 21.79 -0.01
N ASP A 70 5.82 21.81 0.88
CA ASP A 70 7.20 22.11 0.53
C ASP A 70 7.87 20.87 -0.10
N TRP A 71 7.94 20.90 -1.44
CA TRP A 71 8.54 19.85 -2.27
C TRP A 71 9.98 19.52 -1.92
N ARG A 72 10.72 20.44 -1.27
CA ARG A 72 12.10 20.19 -0.85
C ARG A 72 12.19 19.16 0.26
N TYR A 73 11.20 19.12 1.16
CA TYR A 73 11.12 18.10 2.20
C TYR A 73 10.70 16.75 1.62
N VAL A 74 9.72 16.74 0.71
CA VAL A 74 9.26 15.51 0.03
C VAL A 74 10.41 14.84 -0.70
N LEU A 75 11.15 15.60 -1.53
CA LEU A 75 12.29 15.09 -2.29
C LEU A 75 13.47 14.68 -1.40
N ARG A 76 13.55 15.17 -0.17
CA ARG A 76 14.60 14.78 0.80
C ARG A 76 14.22 13.52 1.58
N LEU A 77 12.93 13.24 1.77
CA LEU A 77 12.43 11.99 2.37
C LEU A 77 12.34 10.83 1.36
N LEU A 78 12.22 11.14 0.07
CA LEU A 78 12.08 10.14 -0.99
C LEU A 78 13.30 9.20 -1.09
N PRO A 79 14.57 9.66 -1.01
CA PRO A 79 15.75 8.79 -1.05
C PRO A 79 15.80 7.73 0.07
N PRO A 80 15.66 8.07 1.37
CA PRO A 80 15.65 7.04 2.41
C PRO A 80 14.45 6.10 2.30
N ALA A 81 13.29 6.58 1.83
CA ALA A 81 12.14 5.71 1.55
C ALA A 81 12.44 4.69 0.44
N PHE A 82 13.06 5.12 -0.66
CA PHE A 82 13.50 4.24 -1.74
C PHE A 82 14.49 3.19 -1.26
N VAL A 83 15.47 3.59 -0.45
CA VAL A 83 16.44 2.66 0.15
C VAL A 83 15.72 1.64 1.03
N GLY A 84 14.76 2.08 1.86
CA GLY A 84 13.93 1.21 2.68
C GLY A 84 13.14 0.19 1.86
N VAL A 85 12.53 0.61 0.75
CA VAL A 85 11.78 -0.29 -0.17
C VAL A 85 12.71 -1.30 -0.81
N ILE A 86 13.90 -0.90 -1.28
CA ILE A 86 14.87 -1.81 -1.90
C ILE A 86 15.36 -2.85 -0.88
N ILE A 87 15.68 -2.42 0.34
CA ILE A 87 16.08 -3.32 1.43
C ILE A 87 14.93 -4.27 1.78
N GLY A 88 13.71 -3.75 1.95
CA GLY A 88 12.51 -4.54 2.23
C GLY A 88 12.22 -5.57 1.16
N TRP A 89 12.36 -5.21 -0.12
CA TRP A 89 12.21 -6.13 -1.25
C TRP A 89 13.28 -7.24 -1.23
N GLY A 90 14.54 -6.88 -0.99
CA GLY A 90 15.62 -7.86 -0.87
C GLY A 90 15.44 -8.83 0.31
N LEU A 91 14.89 -8.35 1.43
CA LEU A 91 14.51 -9.18 2.58
C LEU A 91 13.27 -10.03 2.31
N LEU A 92 12.28 -9.51 1.58
CA LEU A 92 11.09 -10.26 1.20
C LEU A 92 11.42 -11.46 0.31
N GLY A 93 12.42 -11.34 -0.56
CA GLY A 93 12.97 -12.48 -1.31
C GLY A 93 13.74 -13.51 -0.47
N ARG A 94 14.12 -13.16 0.77
CA ARG A 94 14.73 -14.07 1.76
C ARG A 94 13.70 -14.72 2.68
N LEU A 95 12.50 -14.16 2.74
CA LEU A 95 11.34 -14.71 3.43
C LEU A 95 10.63 -15.67 2.45
N ASP A 96 11.21 -16.85 2.27
CA ASP A 96 10.49 -17.92 1.58
C ASP A 96 9.34 -18.43 2.46
N ASP A 97 8.21 -18.78 1.83
CA ASP A 97 6.97 -19.20 2.53
C ASP A 97 7.15 -20.64 3.03
N ALA A 98 8.04 -20.80 4.01
CA ALA A 98 8.20 -22.03 4.77
C ALA A 98 7.58 -21.87 6.16
N THR A 99 6.33 -21.44 6.23
CA THR A 99 5.32 -21.92 7.21
C THR A 99 3.92 -21.57 6.73
#